data_AF-A0A2K4FHP5-F1
#
_entry.id   AF-A0A2K4FHP5-F1
#
_cell.length_a   1.000
_cell.length_b   1.000
_cell.length_c   1.000
_cell.angle_alpha   90.00
_cell.angle_beta   90.00
_cell.angle_gamma   90.00
#
_symmetry.space_group_name_H-M   'P 1'
#
loop_
_entity.id
_entity.type
_entity.pdbx_description
1 polymer ?
#
loop_
_entity_poly.entity_id
_entity_poly.type
_entity_poly.pdbx_seq_one_letter_code
_entity_poly.pdbx_strand_id
1 'polypeptide(L)'
;MNLPPDELQAIRVAARWYARLHSGIATDADRTDWRTWLAADPLHSQAWQRMAAVAEQMASVPGALAAPTLSDTHQRSRRQVLRSALLLTSAGGLGWLGWRSQATQNLFCDYRTAVGERRAFQLADGSTVLLNTDTSINVRFDGQQRRLELLRGEVLVTTAVDPLRRPFKVVTGPAEVLALGTRFIVRSQAWGGEVAVLEKAVEVSLLASGSRMRVEAGQRLDFNEQSLGALRGNDVSVGAWQKGSIIAIDRPLAALLEELSRYRPGVLRWDPAIGDLKVSGVFPVDNTDLALAALESGFSLRVTRYSRFWVQVSAGHRR
;
A
#
# COMPACT_ATOMS: atom_id res chain seq x y z
N MET A 1 21.94 26.57 10.17
CA MET A 1 22.54 27.81 9.62
C MET A 1 21.38 28.66 9.12
N ASN A 2 21.03 29.73 9.83
CA ASN A 2 19.89 30.57 9.46
C ASN A 2 20.35 31.55 8.39
N LEU A 3 19.91 31.35 7.14
CA LEU A 3 20.14 32.29 6.06
C LEU A 3 19.27 33.54 6.29
N PRO A 4 19.78 34.75 5.98
CA PRO A 4 19.01 35.98 6.08
C PRO A 4 17.78 35.96 5.12
N PRO A 5 16.71 36.71 5.43
CA PRO A 5 15.41 36.56 4.75
C PRO A 5 15.43 36.90 3.25
N ASP A 6 16.28 37.83 2.85
CA ASP A 6 16.57 38.26 1.48
C ASP A 6 17.21 37.14 0.65
N GLU A 7 18.18 36.43 1.22
CA GLU A 7 18.85 35.30 0.58
C GLU A 7 17.90 34.10 0.40
N LEU A 8 17.03 33.84 1.38
CA LEU A 8 15.98 32.82 1.27
C LEU A 8 14.96 33.15 0.17
N GLN A 9 14.61 34.43 0.00
CA GLN A 9 13.73 34.88 -1.06
C GLN A 9 14.38 34.72 -2.44
N ALA A 10 15.66 35.10 -2.58
CA ALA A 10 16.42 34.91 -3.82
C ALA A 10 16.51 33.42 -4.22
N ILE A 11 16.75 32.51 -3.27
CA ILE A 11 16.80 31.05 -3.51
C ILE A 11 15.44 30.51 -3.98
N ARG A 12 14.34 30.96 -3.37
CA ARG A 12 12.98 30.54 -3.79
C ARG A 12 12.66 30.96 -5.22
N VAL A 13 13.04 32.18 -5.59
CA VAL A 13 12.84 32.68 -6.96
C VAL A 13 13.75 31.96 -7.95
N ALA A 14 15.00 31.68 -7.58
CA ALA A 14 15.93 30.87 -8.38
C ALA A 14 15.37 29.46 -8.66
N ALA A 15 14.80 28.79 -7.66
CA ALA A 15 14.18 27.47 -7.82
C ALA A 15 12.99 27.49 -8.78
N ARG A 16 12.18 28.56 -8.74
CA ARG A 16 11.05 28.77 -9.66
C ARG A 16 11.51 28.96 -11.10
N TRP A 17 12.56 29.76 -11.31
CA TRP A 17 13.19 29.92 -12.63
C TRP A 17 13.80 28.61 -13.14
N TYR A 18 14.47 27.86 -12.26
CA TYR A 18 15.04 26.57 -12.61
C TYR A 18 13.98 25.58 -13.09
N ALA A 19 12.88 25.43 -12.35
CA ALA A 19 11.75 24.58 -12.73
C ALA A 19 11.12 25.03 -14.06
N ARG A 20 10.93 26.34 -14.26
CA ARG A 20 10.33 26.88 -15.49
C ARG A 20 11.23 26.65 -16.71
N LEU A 21 12.52 26.95 -16.62
CA LEU A 21 13.49 26.77 -17.71
C LEU A 21 13.73 25.31 -18.09
N HIS A 22 13.60 24.38 -17.14
CA HIS A 22 13.81 22.94 -17.35
C HIS A 22 12.51 22.14 -17.52
N SER A 23 11.35 22.80 -17.57
CA SER A 23 10.04 22.17 -17.78
C SER A 23 9.78 21.69 -19.21
N GLY A 24 10.65 22.04 -20.17
CA GLY A 24 10.48 21.73 -21.59
C GLY A 24 9.51 22.64 -22.35
N ILE A 25 8.86 23.61 -21.67
CA ILE A 25 7.86 24.54 -22.23
C ILE A 25 8.24 26.02 -22.07
N ALA A 26 9.51 26.32 -21.75
CA ALA A 26 9.98 27.70 -21.53
C ALA A 26 10.01 28.51 -22.84
N THR A 27 9.45 29.72 -22.79
CA THR A 27 9.41 30.64 -23.94
C THR A 27 10.62 31.60 -23.96
N ASP A 28 10.88 32.27 -25.08
CA ASP A 28 11.95 33.28 -25.15
C ASP A 28 11.65 34.53 -24.29
N ALA A 29 10.37 34.82 -24.03
CA ALA A 29 9.97 35.81 -23.04
C ALA A 29 10.45 35.41 -21.63
N ASP A 30 10.26 34.14 -21.24
CA ASP A 30 10.71 33.62 -19.93
C ASP A 30 12.22 33.71 -19.75
N ARG A 31 12.99 33.47 -20.82
CA ARG A 31 14.46 33.59 -20.80
C ARG A 31 14.91 35.03 -20.64
N THR A 32 14.15 35.97 -21.19
CA THR A 32 14.44 37.41 -21.08
C THR A 32 14.14 37.91 -19.68
N ASP A 33 12.98 37.55 -19.12
CA ASP A 33 12.60 37.88 -17.75
C ASP A 33 13.58 37.29 -16.72
N TRP A 34 14.04 36.06 -16.95
CA TRP A 34 15.07 35.44 -16.12
C TRP A 34 16.39 36.21 -16.14
N ARG A 35 16.86 36.66 -17.31
CA ARG A 35 18.10 37.47 -17.43
C ARG A 35 17.96 38.81 -16.73
N THR A 36 16.81 39.46 -16.88
CA THR A 36 16.51 40.73 -16.19
C THR A 36 16.53 40.54 -14.68
N TRP A 37 15.93 39.45 -14.18
CA TRP A 37 15.96 39.12 -12.75
C TRP A 37 17.39 38.83 -12.26
N LEU A 38 18.19 38.07 -13.02
CA LEU A 38 19.57 37.72 -12.68
C LEU A 38 20.48 38.96 -12.62
N ALA A 39 20.23 39.97 -13.47
CA ALA A 39 20.98 41.22 -13.52
C ALA A 39 20.54 42.26 -12.47
N ALA A 40 19.38 42.07 -11.83
CA ALA A 40 18.81 43.05 -10.90
C ALA A 40 19.53 43.13 -9.55
N ASP A 41 20.14 42.02 -9.08
CA ASP A 41 20.82 41.97 -7.78
C ASP A 41 21.94 40.90 -7.78
N PRO A 42 23.16 41.20 -7.29
CA PRO A 42 24.20 40.20 -7.08
C PRO A 42 23.77 38.96 -6.29
N LEU A 43 22.86 39.09 -5.31
CA LEU A 43 22.32 37.97 -4.54
C LEU A 43 21.53 36.97 -5.41
N HIS A 44 20.87 37.43 -6.48
CA HIS A 44 20.16 36.56 -7.41
C HIS A 44 21.12 35.67 -8.19
N SER A 45 22.27 36.22 -8.59
CA SER A 45 23.32 35.47 -9.30
C SER A 45 23.91 34.37 -8.42
N GLN A 46 24.13 34.67 -7.12
CA GLN A 46 24.63 33.70 -6.16
C GLN A 46 23.60 32.61 -5.85
N ALA A 47 22.33 32.98 -5.70
CA ALA A 47 21.24 32.03 -5.49
C ALA A 47 21.06 31.09 -6.69
N TRP A 48 21.19 31.60 -7.92
CA TRP A 48 21.15 30.81 -9.14
C TRP A 48 22.30 29.81 -9.24
N GLN A 49 23.53 30.25 -8.96
CA GLN A 49 24.72 29.38 -8.98
C GLN A 49 24.61 28.23 -7.97
N ARG A 50 24.09 28.48 -6.77
CA ARG A 50 23.87 27.43 -5.76
C ARG A 50 22.82 26.41 -6.20
N MET A 51 21.73 26.87 -6.83
CA MET A 51 20.71 25.98 -7.39
C MET A 51 21.26 25.12 -8.54
N ALA A 52 22.04 25.72 -9.45
CA ALA A 52 22.66 25.01 -10.57
C ALA A 52 23.65 23.94 -10.09
N ALA A 53 24.50 24.26 -9.09
CA ALA A 53 25.47 23.30 -8.54
C ALA A 53 24.80 22.07 -7.89
N VAL A 54 23.68 22.27 -7.18
CA VAL A 54 22.90 21.17 -6.60
C VAL A 54 22.28 20.30 -7.70
N ALA A 55 21.76 20.92 -8.76
CA ALA A 55 21.15 20.19 -9.85
C ALA A 55 22.18 19.43 -10.70
N GLU A 56 23.38 19.97 -10.88
CA GLU A 56 24.51 19.32 -11.55
C GLU A 56 25.03 18.11 -10.76
N GLN A 57 25.06 18.21 -9.42
CA GLN A 57 25.31 17.06 -8.54
C GLN A 57 24.23 15.97 -8.67
N MET A 58 22.96 16.34 -8.86
CA MET A 58 21.87 15.37 -9.09
C MET A 58 21.87 14.79 -10.51
N ALA A 59 22.35 15.53 -11.51
CA ALA A 59 22.52 15.08 -12.89
C ALA A 59 23.73 14.13 -13.07
N SER A 60 24.62 14.05 -12.07
CA SER A 60 25.79 13.16 -12.06
C SER A 60 25.49 11.68 -11.73
N VAL A 61 24.20 11.28 -11.76
CA VAL A 61 23.77 9.86 -11.72
C VAL A 61 23.41 9.42 -13.15
N PRO A 62 24.29 8.69 -13.87
CA PRO A 62 24.08 8.45 -15.30
C PRO A 62 23.04 7.36 -15.58
N GLY A 63 22.00 7.74 -16.32
CA GLY A 63 21.21 6.83 -17.15
C GLY A 63 21.95 6.50 -18.46
N ALA A 64 22.08 5.20 -18.72
CA ALA A 64 22.65 4.48 -19.87
C ALA A 64 23.01 5.22 -21.18
N LEU A 65 24.25 4.97 -21.62
CA LEU A 65 24.68 4.58 -22.97
C LEU A 65 24.18 5.41 -24.17
N ALA A 66 25.01 6.38 -24.58
CA ALA A 66 25.21 6.72 -25.99
C ALA A 66 26.70 6.59 -26.32
N ALA A 67 26.98 5.97 -27.48
CA ALA A 67 28.25 5.37 -27.87
C ALA A 67 29.33 6.41 -28.29
N PRO A 68 30.57 5.98 -28.59
CA PRO A 68 31.81 6.66 -28.19
C PRO A 68 32.39 7.58 -29.27
N THR A 69 33.30 8.49 -28.89
CA THR A 69 34.42 8.93 -29.76
C THR A 69 35.54 9.59 -28.95
N LEU A 70 36.71 8.92 -28.95
CA LEU A 70 38.10 9.40 -28.96
C LEU A 70 38.40 10.75 -28.26
N SER A 71 39.23 10.82 -27.22
CA SER A 71 40.69 10.67 -27.32
C SER A 71 41.39 10.90 -25.95
N ASP A 72 42.61 10.37 -25.84
CA ASP A 72 43.68 10.64 -24.84
C ASP A 72 43.54 10.14 -23.39
N THR A 73 44.60 9.77 -22.67
CA THR A 73 45.76 8.91 -22.90
C THR A 73 46.29 8.54 -21.49
N HIS A 74 46.95 7.38 -21.39
CA HIS A 74 47.94 6.97 -20.38
C HIS A 74 47.53 6.56 -18.93
N GLN A 75 48.08 5.38 -18.57
CA GLN A 75 48.40 4.83 -17.24
C GLN A 75 47.29 4.18 -16.38
N ARG A 76 47.01 2.90 -16.67
CA ARG A 76 46.27 1.98 -15.76
C ARG A 76 47.22 1.31 -14.77
N SER A 77 47.01 1.49 -13.47
CA SER A 77 47.72 0.73 -12.42
C SER A 77 46.85 -0.45 -11.93
N ARG A 78 47.50 -1.60 -11.69
CA ARG A 78 46.99 -2.88 -11.17
C ARG A 78 46.04 -2.77 -9.96
N ARG A 79 46.01 -1.63 -9.24
CA ARG A 79 45.11 -1.35 -8.11
C ARG A 79 43.66 -1.07 -8.50
N GLN A 80 43.39 -0.66 -9.73
CA GLN A 80 42.01 -0.45 -10.22
C GLN A 80 41.26 -1.77 -10.44
N VAL A 81 41.95 -2.83 -10.88
CA VAL A 81 41.35 -4.14 -11.18
C VAL A 81 40.83 -4.84 -9.92
N LEU A 82 41.55 -4.72 -8.80
CA LEU A 82 41.13 -5.28 -7.51
C LEU A 82 39.98 -4.48 -6.89
N ARG A 83 39.92 -3.15 -7.09
CA ARG A 83 38.80 -2.33 -6.64
C ARG A 83 37.53 -2.60 -7.46
N SER A 84 37.65 -2.85 -8.76
CA SER A 84 36.50 -3.22 -9.60
C SER A 84 35.93 -4.60 -9.25
N ALA A 85 36.77 -5.56 -8.85
CA ALA A 85 36.30 -6.89 -8.45
C ALA A 85 35.48 -6.86 -7.14
N LEU A 86 35.84 -6.00 -6.19
CA LEU A 86 35.11 -5.82 -4.92
C LEU A 86 33.80 -5.04 -5.07
N LEU A 87 33.71 -4.14 -6.06
CA LEU A 87 32.50 -3.39 -6.40
C LEU A 87 31.47 -4.27 -7.15
N LEU A 88 31.94 -5.20 -7.99
CA LEU A 88 31.07 -6.12 -8.73
C LEU A 88 30.39 -7.16 -7.81
N THR A 89 31.06 -7.62 -6.75
CA THR A 89 30.48 -8.55 -5.78
C THR A 89 29.48 -7.87 -4.83
N SER A 90 29.72 -6.61 -4.47
CA SER A 90 28.79 -5.83 -3.62
C SER A 90 27.55 -5.33 -4.38
N ALA A 91 27.68 -4.97 -5.66
CA ALA A 91 26.54 -4.62 -6.51
C ALA A 91 25.65 -5.84 -6.86
N GLY A 92 26.26 -7.01 -7.10
CA GLY A 92 25.52 -8.26 -7.32
C GLY A 92 24.74 -8.72 -6.10
N GLY A 93 25.31 -8.57 -4.89
CA GLY A 93 24.66 -8.96 -3.63
C GLY A 93 23.46 -8.08 -3.27
N LEU A 94 23.56 -6.76 -3.44
CA LEU A 94 22.48 -5.83 -3.12
C LEU A 94 21.36 -5.84 -4.17
N GLY A 95 21.70 -6.04 -5.46
CA GLY A 95 20.71 -6.21 -6.52
C GLY A 95 19.91 -7.52 -6.38
N TRP A 96 20.57 -8.60 -5.96
CA TRP A 96 19.92 -9.90 -5.74
C TRP A 96 19.01 -9.90 -4.49
N LEU A 97 19.40 -9.19 -3.43
CA LEU A 97 18.58 -9.01 -2.23
C LEU A 97 17.38 -8.07 -2.45
N GLY A 98 17.54 -7.03 -3.28
CA GLY A 98 16.47 -6.08 -3.60
C GLY A 98 15.40 -6.64 -4.56
N TRP A 99 15.80 -7.47 -5.52
CA TRP A 99 14.87 -8.07 -6.50
C TRP A 99 13.90 -9.09 -5.86
N ARG A 100 14.20 -9.55 -4.64
CA ARG A 100 13.40 -10.55 -3.91
C ARG A 100 12.49 -9.97 -2.84
N SER A 101 12.39 -8.64 -2.74
CA SER A 101 11.49 -8.00 -1.77
C SER A 101 10.07 -7.85 -2.31
N GLN A 102 9.07 -8.21 -1.50
CA GLN A 102 7.62 -8.06 -1.75
C GLN A 102 7.19 -6.63 -2.19
N ALA A 103 8.05 -5.62 -2.05
CA ALA A 103 7.75 -4.23 -2.38
C ALA A 103 7.64 -3.96 -3.90
N THR A 104 8.35 -4.71 -4.75
CA THR A 104 8.29 -4.52 -6.22
C THR A 104 7.09 -5.20 -6.87
N GLN A 105 6.43 -6.14 -6.19
CA GLN A 105 5.18 -6.75 -6.66
C GLN A 105 3.98 -5.79 -6.54
N ASN A 106 4.08 -4.74 -5.72
CA ASN A 106 2.97 -3.79 -5.47
C ASN A 106 2.80 -2.70 -6.54
N LEU A 107 3.76 -2.51 -7.44
CA LEU A 107 3.67 -1.51 -8.53
C LEU A 107 2.94 -2.03 -9.78
N PHE A 108 2.77 -3.35 -9.92
CA PHE A 108 2.18 -4.00 -11.10
C PHE A 108 0.91 -4.79 -10.76
N CYS A 109 0.00 -4.19 -9.98
CA CYS A 109 -1.31 -4.77 -9.76
C CYS A 109 -2.37 -4.21 -10.72
N ASP A 110 -3.26 -5.07 -11.21
CA ASP A 110 -4.29 -4.66 -12.16
C ASP A 110 -5.36 -3.78 -11.49
N TYR A 111 -5.71 -4.10 -10.24
CA TYR A 111 -6.68 -3.33 -9.45
C TYR A 111 -6.18 -3.10 -8.03
N ARG A 112 -6.47 -1.90 -7.51
CA ARG A 112 -6.12 -1.52 -6.14
C ARG A 112 -7.10 -0.52 -5.54
N THR A 113 -7.10 -0.47 -4.21
CA THR A 113 -7.75 0.55 -3.38
C THR A 113 -6.73 1.18 -2.45
N ALA A 114 -6.87 2.48 -2.19
CA ALA A 114 -6.11 3.16 -1.16
C ALA A 114 -6.59 2.79 0.26
N VAL A 115 -5.85 3.21 1.29
CA VAL A 115 -6.30 3.13 2.68
C VAL A 115 -7.58 3.95 2.85
N GLY A 116 -8.62 3.31 3.41
CA GLY A 116 -9.95 3.89 3.60
C GLY A 116 -10.85 3.86 2.35
N GLU A 117 -10.33 3.44 1.20
CA GLU A 117 -11.12 3.30 -0.03
C GLU A 117 -11.72 1.89 -0.13
N ARG A 118 -12.96 1.81 -0.63
CA ARG A 118 -13.55 0.55 -1.08
C ARG A 118 -14.15 0.75 -2.45
N ARG A 119 -13.94 -0.22 -3.34
CA ARG A 119 -14.34 -0.06 -4.73
C ARG A 119 -14.74 -1.37 -5.38
N ALA A 120 -15.86 -1.33 -6.10
CA ALA A 120 -16.35 -2.45 -6.89
C ALA A 120 -15.80 -2.39 -8.32
N PHE A 121 -15.44 -3.55 -8.84
CA PHE A 121 -15.02 -3.76 -10.22
C PHE A 121 -15.77 -4.93 -10.82
N GLN A 122 -16.20 -4.78 -12.07
CA GLN A 122 -16.72 -5.88 -12.87
C GLN A 122 -15.57 -6.47 -13.70
N LEU A 123 -15.40 -7.78 -13.62
CA LEU A 123 -14.36 -8.52 -14.34
C LEU A 123 -14.85 -8.92 -15.74
N ALA A 124 -13.90 -9.32 -16.59
CA ALA A 124 -14.18 -9.70 -17.98
C ALA A 124 -15.10 -10.93 -18.14
N ASP A 125 -15.18 -11.79 -17.12
CA ASP A 125 -16.10 -12.95 -17.10
C ASP A 125 -17.50 -12.59 -16.58
N GLY A 126 -17.75 -11.32 -16.24
CA GLY A 126 -18.98 -10.83 -15.63
C GLY A 126 -19.03 -10.94 -14.11
N SER A 127 -18.04 -11.57 -13.47
CA SER A 127 -17.93 -11.61 -12.01
C SER A 127 -17.73 -10.21 -11.44
N THR A 128 -18.20 -9.97 -10.22
CA THR A 128 -17.96 -8.70 -9.52
C THR A 128 -17.04 -8.93 -8.33
N VAL A 129 -16.07 -8.02 -8.15
CA VAL A 129 -15.19 -8.00 -7.00
C VAL A 129 -15.29 -6.64 -6.32
N LEU A 130 -15.60 -6.65 -5.03
CA LEU A 130 -15.51 -5.47 -4.17
C LEU A 130 -14.21 -5.56 -3.37
N LEU A 131 -13.31 -4.62 -3.61
CA LEU A 131 -12.06 -4.47 -2.86
C LEU A 131 -12.34 -3.66 -1.60
N ASN A 132 -11.84 -4.14 -0.46
CA ASN A 132 -11.84 -3.40 0.78
C ASN A 132 -10.65 -2.41 0.84
N THR A 133 -10.44 -1.73 1.96
CA THR A 133 -9.28 -0.86 2.22
C THR A 133 -7.94 -1.55 1.91
N ASP A 134 -6.99 -0.78 1.37
CA ASP A 134 -5.58 -1.19 1.15
C ASP A 134 -5.41 -2.55 0.45
N THR A 135 -6.23 -2.81 -0.57
CA THR A 135 -6.29 -4.10 -1.26
C THR A 135 -5.64 -4.02 -2.63
N SER A 136 -4.89 -5.06 -3.01
CA SER A 136 -4.23 -5.17 -4.32
C SER A 136 -4.47 -6.55 -4.91
N ILE A 137 -4.94 -6.60 -6.17
CA ILE A 137 -5.20 -7.86 -6.89
C ILE A 137 -4.66 -7.87 -8.32
N ASN A 138 -4.35 -9.06 -8.82
CA ASN A 138 -4.17 -9.34 -10.24
C ASN A 138 -5.28 -10.25 -10.75
N VAL A 139 -5.63 -10.10 -12.03
CA VAL A 139 -6.60 -10.94 -12.71
C VAL A 139 -5.92 -11.59 -13.91
N ARG A 140 -5.97 -12.93 -13.94
CA ARG A 140 -5.33 -13.79 -14.94
C ARG A 140 -6.35 -14.81 -15.41
N PHE A 141 -7.12 -14.45 -16.43
CA PHE A 141 -8.10 -15.33 -17.05
C PHE A 141 -7.53 -15.90 -18.33
N ASP A 142 -7.64 -17.22 -18.51
CA ASP A 142 -7.18 -17.92 -19.69
C ASP A 142 -8.24 -18.93 -20.17
N GLY A 143 -7.92 -19.76 -21.16
CA GLY A 143 -8.84 -20.76 -21.69
C GLY A 143 -9.16 -21.91 -20.72
N GLN A 144 -8.41 -22.06 -19.63
CA GLN A 144 -8.53 -23.16 -18.67
C GLN A 144 -9.11 -22.72 -17.34
N GLN A 145 -8.84 -21.49 -16.89
CA GLN A 145 -9.20 -21.03 -15.55
C GLN A 145 -9.45 -19.52 -15.48
N ARG A 146 -10.15 -19.12 -14.42
CA ARG A 146 -10.36 -17.73 -14.03
C ARG A 146 -9.63 -17.49 -12.70
N ARG A 147 -8.39 -17.04 -12.76
CA ARG A 147 -7.55 -16.84 -11.57
C ARG A 147 -7.53 -15.37 -11.16
N LEU A 148 -7.82 -15.12 -9.90
CA LEU A 148 -7.62 -13.84 -9.21
C LEU A 148 -6.51 -14.03 -8.17
N GLU A 149 -5.45 -13.24 -8.25
CA GLU A 149 -4.38 -13.27 -7.25
C GLU A 149 -4.61 -12.13 -6.26
N LEU A 150 -4.87 -12.47 -5.00
CA LEU A 150 -4.99 -11.52 -3.91
C LEU A 150 -3.61 -11.34 -3.27
N LEU A 151 -2.94 -10.23 -3.59
CA LEU A 151 -1.60 -9.94 -3.10
C LEU A 151 -1.63 -9.52 -1.62
N ARG A 152 -2.63 -8.71 -1.26
CA ARG A 152 -2.89 -8.26 0.11
C ARG A 152 -4.29 -7.66 0.22
N GLY A 153 -4.79 -7.60 1.44
CA GLY A 153 -6.04 -6.91 1.77
C GLY A 153 -7.22 -7.86 1.82
N GLU A 154 -8.38 -7.42 1.38
CA GLU A 154 -9.62 -8.18 1.49
C GLU A 154 -10.54 -7.91 0.31
N VAL A 155 -11.10 -8.97 -0.24
CA VAL A 155 -12.05 -8.90 -1.35
C VAL A 155 -13.31 -9.67 -1.03
N LEU A 156 -14.43 -9.13 -1.49
CA LEU A 156 -15.66 -9.88 -1.66
C LEU A 156 -15.81 -10.21 -3.14
N VAL A 157 -15.92 -11.50 -3.46
CA VAL A 157 -16.12 -12.00 -4.81
C VAL A 157 -17.56 -12.48 -4.97
N THR A 158 -18.21 -12.08 -6.06
CA THR A 158 -19.47 -12.66 -6.54
C THR A 158 -19.22 -13.20 -7.94
N THR A 159 -19.16 -14.53 -8.07
CA THR A 159 -18.81 -15.16 -9.34
C THR A 159 -19.98 -15.19 -10.32
N ALA A 160 -19.68 -14.91 -11.59
CA ALA A 160 -20.61 -15.12 -12.69
C ALA A 160 -20.57 -16.58 -13.18
N VAL A 161 -21.66 -17.00 -13.81
CA VAL A 161 -21.74 -18.26 -14.54
C VAL A 161 -20.82 -18.17 -15.76
N ASP A 162 -19.87 -19.08 -15.85
CA ASP A 162 -18.95 -19.16 -17.00
C ASP A 162 -19.46 -20.19 -18.02
N PRO A 163 -19.77 -19.79 -19.27
CA PRO A 163 -20.25 -20.71 -20.30
C PRO A 163 -19.25 -21.84 -20.60
N LEU A 164 -17.95 -21.56 -20.48
CA LEU A 164 -16.86 -22.51 -20.68
C LEU A 164 -16.59 -23.39 -19.44
N ARG A 165 -17.32 -23.18 -18.34
CA ARG A 165 -17.19 -23.90 -17.06
C ARG A 165 -15.77 -23.89 -16.47
N ARG A 166 -14.99 -22.85 -16.75
CA ARG A 166 -13.65 -22.67 -16.18
C ARG A 166 -13.76 -22.42 -14.67
N PRO A 167 -12.95 -23.08 -13.82
CA PRO A 167 -12.94 -22.84 -12.38
C PRO A 167 -12.54 -21.39 -12.09
N PHE A 168 -13.22 -20.78 -11.11
CA PHE A 168 -12.84 -19.47 -10.57
C PHE A 168 -12.04 -19.68 -9.28
N LYS A 169 -10.82 -19.18 -9.24
CA LYS A 169 -9.87 -19.37 -8.14
C LYS A 169 -9.38 -18.04 -7.61
N VAL A 170 -9.42 -17.85 -6.30
CA VAL A 170 -8.71 -16.77 -5.61
C VAL A 170 -7.45 -17.36 -4.99
N VAL A 171 -6.29 -16.93 -5.46
CA VAL A 171 -4.99 -17.39 -4.96
C VAL A 171 -4.41 -16.31 -4.05
N THR A 172 -4.05 -16.72 -2.84
CA THR A 172 -3.30 -15.92 -1.87
C THR A 172 -1.87 -16.47 -1.77
N GLY A 173 -1.02 -15.88 -0.91
CA GLY A 173 0.32 -16.43 -0.64
C GLY A 173 0.30 -17.93 -0.25
N PRO A 174 -0.41 -18.33 0.82
CA PRO A 174 -0.40 -19.72 1.28
C PRO A 174 -1.52 -20.63 0.72
N ALA A 175 -2.62 -20.07 0.21
CA ALA A 175 -3.82 -20.84 -0.11
C ALA A 175 -4.46 -20.47 -1.45
N GLU A 176 -5.09 -21.46 -2.08
CA GLU A 176 -6.00 -21.34 -3.21
C GLU A 176 -7.44 -21.56 -2.74
N VAL A 177 -8.35 -20.66 -3.12
CA VAL A 177 -9.78 -20.72 -2.83
C VAL A 177 -10.54 -20.93 -4.14
N LEU A 178 -11.04 -22.14 -4.35
CA LEU A 178 -11.85 -22.51 -5.51
C LEU A 178 -13.33 -22.19 -5.23
N ALA A 179 -13.90 -21.31 -6.05
CA ALA A 179 -15.31 -20.98 -5.97
C ALA A 179 -16.17 -22.04 -6.65
N LEU A 180 -17.20 -22.53 -5.96
CA LEU A 180 -18.17 -23.50 -6.48
C LEU A 180 -19.44 -22.80 -6.98
N GLY A 181 -19.25 -21.62 -7.59
CA GLY A 181 -20.30 -20.77 -8.19
C GLY A 181 -20.97 -19.77 -7.23
N THR A 182 -20.19 -19.06 -6.42
CA THR A 182 -20.61 -18.51 -5.12
C THR A 182 -20.32 -17.03 -4.87
N ARG A 183 -20.73 -16.57 -3.68
CA ARG A 183 -20.40 -15.28 -3.08
C ARG A 183 -19.63 -15.52 -1.76
N PHE A 184 -18.43 -14.97 -1.66
CA PHE A 184 -17.53 -15.22 -0.53
C PHE A 184 -16.52 -14.07 -0.36
N ILE A 185 -15.94 -13.99 0.83
CA ILE A 185 -14.90 -13.04 1.20
C ILE A 185 -13.59 -13.79 1.36
N VAL A 186 -12.51 -13.23 0.84
CA VAL A 186 -11.14 -13.70 1.09
C VAL A 186 -10.34 -12.52 1.62
N ARG A 187 -9.74 -12.69 2.79
CA ARG A 187 -8.78 -11.77 3.38
C ARG A 187 -7.40 -12.41 3.35
N SER A 188 -6.41 -11.66 2.90
CA SER A 188 -5.00 -12.07 2.91
C SER A 188 -4.17 -11.06 3.69
N GLN A 189 -3.32 -11.60 4.56
CA GLN A 189 -2.38 -10.91 5.43
C GLN A 189 -0.98 -11.52 5.23
N ALA A 190 0.04 -10.95 5.87
CA ALA A 190 1.43 -11.32 5.62
C ALA A 190 1.74 -12.82 5.83
N TRP A 191 1.05 -13.51 6.74
CA TRP A 191 1.35 -14.90 7.11
C TRP A 191 0.13 -15.84 7.03
N GLY A 192 -0.97 -15.39 6.42
CA GLY A 192 -2.21 -16.15 6.42
C GLY A 192 -3.40 -15.36 5.93
N GLY A 193 -4.59 -15.85 6.23
CA GLY A 193 -5.82 -15.24 5.80
C GLY A 193 -7.05 -15.90 6.38
N GLU A 194 -8.20 -15.40 5.95
CA GLU A 194 -9.51 -15.94 6.30
C GLU A 194 -10.35 -16.02 5.03
N VAL A 195 -11.14 -17.08 4.92
CA VAL A 195 -12.21 -17.21 3.94
C VAL A 195 -13.54 -17.25 4.68
N ALA A 196 -14.51 -16.44 4.25
CA ALA A 196 -15.87 -16.50 4.77
C ALA A 196 -16.87 -16.63 3.62
N VAL A 197 -17.74 -17.63 3.67
CA VAL A 197 -18.67 -17.95 2.59
C VAL A 197 -20.05 -17.41 2.92
N LEU A 198 -20.59 -16.58 2.03
CA LEU A 198 -21.90 -15.97 2.20
C LEU A 198 -22.99 -16.80 1.52
N GLU A 199 -22.68 -17.40 0.37
CA GLU A 199 -23.63 -18.21 -0.40
C GLU A 199 -22.95 -19.48 -0.95
N LYS A 200 -23.68 -20.60 -1.00
CA LYS A 200 -23.22 -21.91 -1.50
C LYS A 200 -21.94 -22.41 -0.79
N ALA A 201 -20.84 -22.69 -1.48
CA ALA A 201 -19.60 -23.21 -0.91
C ALA A 201 -18.31 -22.82 -1.66
N VAL A 202 -17.18 -22.90 -0.98
CA VAL A 202 -15.85 -22.85 -1.62
C VAL A 202 -15.00 -24.01 -1.13
N GLU A 203 -13.99 -24.39 -1.91
CA GLU A 203 -12.93 -25.30 -1.46
C GLU A 203 -11.65 -24.50 -1.21
N VAL A 204 -11.13 -24.53 0.01
CA VAL A 204 -9.87 -23.91 0.39
C VAL A 204 -8.79 -24.98 0.40
N SER A 205 -7.72 -24.76 -0.35
CA SER A 205 -6.59 -25.67 -0.49
C SER A 205 -5.29 -24.96 -0.10
N LEU A 206 -4.48 -25.56 0.75
CA LEU A 206 -3.12 -25.08 1.02
C LEU A 206 -2.19 -25.46 -0.11
N LEU A 207 -1.38 -24.50 -0.58
CA LEU A 207 -0.42 -24.72 -1.65
C LEU A 207 0.74 -25.61 -1.22
N ALA A 208 1.15 -25.52 0.05
CA ALA A 208 2.32 -26.25 0.57
C ALA A 208 2.03 -27.73 0.85
N SER A 209 0.91 -28.04 1.52
CA SER A 209 0.56 -29.39 1.95
C SER A 209 -0.45 -30.11 1.05
N GLY A 210 -1.18 -29.36 0.21
CA GLY A 210 -2.31 -29.88 -0.55
C GLY A 210 -3.54 -30.20 0.31
N SER A 211 -3.52 -29.89 1.61
CA SER A 211 -4.69 -30.03 2.49
C SER A 211 -5.86 -29.22 1.94
N ARG A 212 -7.05 -29.82 1.90
CA ARG A 212 -8.26 -29.17 1.38
C ARG A 212 -9.38 -29.23 2.38
N MET A 213 -10.17 -28.17 2.41
CA MET A 213 -11.38 -28.09 3.23
C MET A 213 -12.47 -27.37 2.44
N ARG A 214 -13.64 -27.98 2.41
CA ARG A 214 -14.85 -27.35 1.90
C ARG A 214 -15.45 -26.46 2.98
N VAL A 215 -15.74 -25.22 2.65
CA VAL A 215 -16.37 -24.23 3.52
C VAL A 215 -17.74 -23.92 2.94
N GLU A 216 -18.80 -24.18 3.69
CA GLU A 216 -20.19 -23.97 3.29
C GLU A 216 -20.68 -22.56 3.64
N ALA A 217 -21.82 -22.17 3.09
CA ALA A 217 -22.48 -20.91 3.38
C ALA A 217 -22.72 -20.73 4.88
N GLY A 218 -22.45 -19.53 5.38
CA GLY A 218 -22.53 -19.25 6.80
C GLY A 218 -21.34 -19.78 7.59
N GLN A 219 -20.28 -20.26 6.93
CA GLN A 219 -19.04 -20.67 7.58
C GLN A 219 -17.86 -19.78 7.18
N ARG A 220 -16.85 -19.76 8.06
CA ARG A 220 -15.53 -19.17 7.85
C ARG A 220 -14.42 -20.12 8.29
N LEU A 221 -13.24 -19.89 7.72
CA LEU A 221 -12.04 -20.68 7.93
C LEU A 221 -10.81 -19.77 7.89
N ASP A 222 -9.99 -19.81 8.95
CA ASP A 222 -8.64 -19.25 8.88
C ASP A 222 -7.69 -20.23 8.21
N PHE A 223 -6.68 -19.70 7.56
CA PHE A 223 -5.58 -20.48 7.00
C PHE A 223 -4.26 -19.74 7.16
N ASN A 224 -3.18 -20.51 7.21
CA ASN A 224 -1.81 -20.00 7.14
C ASN A 224 -0.97 -20.94 6.25
N GLU A 225 0.34 -20.73 6.18
CA GLU A 225 1.23 -21.58 5.35
C GLU A 225 1.22 -23.06 5.74
N GLN A 226 0.86 -23.39 6.98
CA GLN A 226 1.03 -24.72 7.57
C GLN A 226 -0.28 -25.49 7.72
N SER A 227 -1.38 -24.80 8.04
CA SER A 227 -2.64 -25.45 8.41
C SER A 227 -3.89 -24.66 7.99
N LEU A 228 -4.95 -25.43 7.76
CA LEU A 228 -6.32 -24.94 7.72
C LEU A 228 -6.86 -25.01 9.15
N GLY A 229 -7.46 -23.92 9.62
CA GLY A 229 -8.06 -23.84 10.94
C GLY A 229 -9.33 -24.66 11.08
N ALA A 230 -10.04 -24.49 12.19
CA ALA A 230 -11.37 -25.07 12.36
C ALA A 230 -12.43 -24.23 11.64
N LEU A 231 -13.45 -24.90 11.10
CA LEU A 231 -14.65 -24.23 10.59
C LEU A 231 -15.39 -23.54 11.73
N ARG A 232 -15.73 -22.27 11.53
CA ARG A 232 -16.54 -21.48 12.47
C ARG A 232 -17.76 -20.92 11.75
N GLY A 233 -18.83 -20.64 12.49
CA GLY A 233 -19.98 -19.91 11.97
C GLY A 233 -19.62 -18.45 11.65
N ASN A 234 -20.23 -17.92 10.59
CA ASN A 234 -20.29 -16.49 10.33
C ASN A 234 -21.22 -15.84 11.35
N ASP A 235 -20.78 -14.71 11.89
CA ASP A 235 -21.61 -13.83 12.68
C ASP A 235 -22.05 -12.63 11.81
N VAL A 236 -22.92 -11.78 12.36
CA VAL A 236 -23.44 -10.60 11.65
C VAL A 236 -22.37 -9.56 11.30
N SER A 237 -21.16 -9.65 11.87
CA SER A 237 -20.06 -8.73 11.55
C SER A 237 -19.36 -9.09 10.24
N VAL A 238 -19.47 -10.35 9.80
CA VAL A 238 -18.85 -10.83 8.56
C VAL A 238 -19.42 -10.04 7.37
N GLY A 239 -18.53 -9.33 6.67
CA GLY A 239 -18.92 -8.53 5.50
C GLY A 239 -19.65 -7.21 5.81
N ALA A 240 -19.78 -6.80 7.08
CA ALA A 240 -20.37 -5.49 7.43
C ALA A 240 -19.63 -4.31 6.76
N TRP A 241 -18.34 -4.48 6.48
CA TRP A 241 -17.50 -3.52 5.78
C TRP A 241 -18.00 -3.22 4.35
N GLN A 242 -18.83 -4.07 3.75
CA GLN A 242 -19.46 -3.78 2.46
C GLN A 242 -20.37 -2.54 2.54
N LYS A 243 -20.91 -2.25 3.73
CA LYS A 243 -21.88 -1.19 4.00
C LYS A 243 -21.33 -0.06 4.88
N GLY A 244 -20.03 0.21 4.87
CA GLY A 244 -19.55 1.35 5.65
C GLY A 244 -19.19 1.09 7.10
N SER A 245 -19.27 -0.14 7.60
CA SER A 245 -19.22 -0.37 9.06
C SER A 245 -18.40 -1.58 9.51
N ILE A 246 -17.90 -1.51 10.74
CA ILE A 246 -17.47 -2.67 11.53
C ILE A 246 -18.53 -2.90 12.61
N ILE A 247 -18.97 -4.14 12.76
CA ILE A 247 -19.85 -4.53 13.87
C ILE A 247 -18.99 -5.23 14.92
N ALA A 248 -19.02 -4.74 16.14
CA ALA A 248 -18.39 -5.37 17.30
C ALA A 248 -19.48 -5.98 18.19
N ILE A 249 -19.29 -7.24 18.59
CA ILE A 249 -20.16 -7.95 19.53
C ILE A 249 -19.26 -8.58 20.57
N ASP A 250 -19.31 -8.06 21.81
CA ASP A 250 -18.44 -8.49 22.91
C ASP A 250 -16.95 -8.62 22.51
N ARG A 251 -16.49 -7.70 21.66
CA ARG A 251 -15.14 -7.76 21.07
C ARG A 251 -14.16 -7.04 21.99
N PRO A 252 -12.94 -7.55 22.22
CA PRO A 252 -11.88 -6.79 22.87
C PRO A 252 -11.61 -5.49 22.11
N LEU A 253 -11.48 -4.39 22.83
CA LEU A 253 -11.24 -3.07 22.26
C LEU A 253 -9.98 -3.05 21.40
N ALA A 254 -8.91 -3.73 21.82
CA ALA A 254 -7.68 -3.85 21.03
C ALA A 254 -7.95 -4.40 19.63
N ALA A 255 -8.77 -5.46 19.52
CA ALA A 255 -9.11 -6.07 18.23
C ALA A 255 -10.00 -5.17 17.36
N LEU A 256 -10.85 -4.32 17.97
CA LEU A 256 -11.61 -3.31 17.24
C LEU A 256 -10.70 -2.15 16.76
N LEU A 257 -9.81 -1.66 17.61
CA LEU A 257 -8.88 -0.58 17.27
C LEU A 257 -7.89 -1.03 16.19
N GLU A 258 -7.42 -2.28 16.25
CA GLU A 258 -6.62 -2.89 15.19
C GLU A 258 -7.38 -2.93 13.86
N GLU A 259 -8.65 -3.36 13.86
CA GLU A 259 -9.46 -3.36 12.64
C GLU A 259 -9.72 -1.93 12.12
N LEU A 260 -10.02 -0.97 13.00
CA LEU A 260 -10.18 0.45 12.62
C LEU A 260 -8.90 1.04 12.04
N SER A 261 -7.73 0.62 12.53
CA SER A 261 -6.44 1.10 12.04
C SER A 261 -6.23 0.80 10.55
N ARG A 262 -6.82 -0.29 10.02
CA ARG A 262 -6.76 -0.65 8.60
C ARG A 262 -7.44 0.37 7.68
N TYR A 263 -8.40 1.12 8.18
CA TYR A 263 -9.18 2.08 7.40
C TYR A 263 -8.66 3.51 7.54
N ARG A 264 -7.60 3.71 8.32
CA ARG A 264 -7.06 5.02 8.68
C ARG A 264 -5.63 5.18 8.19
N PRO A 265 -5.28 6.28 7.51
CA PRO A 265 -3.88 6.62 7.28
C PRO A 265 -3.20 7.02 8.59
N GLY A 266 -1.96 6.56 8.77
CA GLY A 266 -1.17 6.85 9.97
C GLY A 266 -1.26 5.75 11.03
N VAL A 267 -0.92 6.09 12.26
CA VAL A 267 -0.78 5.15 13.36
C VAL A 267 -1.87 5.41 14.40
N LEU A 268 -2.60 4.35 14.72
CA LEU A 268 -3.51 4.29 15.86
C LEU A 268 -2.85 3.44 16.95
N ARG A 269 -2.48 4.08 18.06
CA ARG A 269 -1.93 3.42 19.25
C ARG A 269 -2.97 3.38 20.35
N TRP A 270 -2.83 2.42 21.25
CA TRP A 270 -3.64 2.35 22.45
C TRP A 270 -2.83 1.91 23.65
N ASP A 271 -3.32 2.26 24.84
CA ASP A 271 -2.81 1.73 26.10
C ASP A 271 -3.18 0.24 26.23
N PRO A 272 -2.23 -0.67 26.50
CA PRO A 272 -2.52 -2.08 26.73
C PRO A 272 -3.58 -2.31 27.82
N ALA A 273 -3.68 -1.43 28.83
CA ALA A 273 -4.61 -1.57 29.95
C ALA A 273 -6.10 -1.51 29.54
N ILE A 274 -6.41 -0.90 28.39
CA ILE A 274 -7.79 -0.85 27.86
C ILE A 274 -8.07 -1.93 26.81
N GLY A 275 -7.07 -2.75 26.46
CA GLY A 275 -7.16 -3.67 25.32
C GLY A 275 -8.25 -4.74 25.47
N ASP A 276 -8.44 -5.23 26.69
CA ASP A 276 -9.42 -6.28 27.00
C ASP A 276 -10.84 -5.75 27.26
N LEU A 277 -11.03 -4.43 27.25
CA LEU A 277 -12.35 -3.82 27.43
C LEU A 277 -13.29 -4.32 26.34
N LYS A 278 -14.41 -4.90 26.75
CA LYS A 278 -15.42 -5.42 25.83
C LYS A 278 -16.27 -4.30 25.27
N VAL A 279 -16.31 -4.22 23.94
CA VAL A 279 -17.08 -3.22 23.21
C VAL A 279 -18.08 -3.90 22.28
N SER A 280 -19.29 -3.35 22.27
CA SER A 280 -20.36 -3.74 21.35
C SER A 280 -20.92 -2.50 20.68
N GLY A 281 -21.15 -2.56 19.38
CA GLY A 281 -21.64 -1.43 18.61
C GLY A 281 -21.33 -1.53 17.13
N VAL A 282 -21.83 -0.54 16.38
CA VAL A 282 -21.58 -0.40 14.94
C VAL A 282 -20.74 0.85 14.73
N PHE A 283 -19.57 0.67 14.12
CA PHE A 283 -18.56 1.71 13.97
C PHE A 283 -18.36 2.03 12.50
N PRO A 284 -18.58 3.28 12.06
CA PRO A 284 -18.39 3.65 10.66
C PRO A 284 -16.90 3.64 10.29
N VAL A 285 -16.56 3.04 9.15
CA VAL A 285 -15.18 3.02 8.62
C VAL A 285 -14.93 4.09 7.57
N ASP A 286 -15.97 4.65 6.97
CA ASP A 286 -15.85 5.79 6.04
C ASP A 286 -15.38 7.07 6.74
N ASN A 287 -15.64 7.17 8.05
CA ASN A 287 -15.15 8.24 8.89
C ASN A 287 -14.71 7.66 10.25
N THR A 288 -13.45 7.22 10.29
CA THR A 288 -12.89 6.61 11.50
C THR A 288 -12.80 7.58 12.69
N ASP A 289 -12.82 8.90 12.46
CA ASP A 289 -12.88 9.87 13.55
C ASP A 289 -14.24 9.87 14.27
N LEU A 290 -15.33 9.61 13.54
CA LEU A 290 -16.65 9.40 14.16
C LEU A 290 -16.68 8.11 14.98
N ALA A 291 -16.07 7.03 14.49
CA ALA A 291 -15.94 5.79 15.26
C ALA A 291 -15.16 6.00 16.57
N LEU A 292 -14.04 6.73 16.52
CA LEU A 292 -13.26 7.05 17.71
C LEU A 292 -14.00 7.97 18.68
N ALA A 293 -14.77 8.95 18.19
CA ALA A 293 -15.60 9.80 19.04
C ALA A 293 -16.73 9.01 19.73
N ALA A 294 -17.32 8.04 19.04
CA ALA A 294 -18.30 7.12 19.64
C ALA A 294 -17.66 6.24 20.73
N LEU A 295 -16.43 5.78 20.53
CA LEU A 295 -15.68 5.04 21.55
C LEU A 295 -15.34 5.91 22.76
N GLU A 296 -14.89 7.15 22.53
CA GLU A 296 -14.58 8.11 23.59
C GLU A 296 -15.80 8.41 24.49
N SER A 297 -16.95 8.68 23.86
CA SER A 297 -18.20 8.97 24.57
C SER A 297 -18.84 7.75 25.25
N GLY A 298 -18.78 6.57 24.62
CA GLY A 298 -19.44 5.36 25.11
C GLY A 298 -18.68 4.58 26.18
N PHE A 299 -17.34 4.66 26.20
CA PHE A 299 -16.51 3.70 26.95
C PHE A 299 -15.55 4.33 27.97
N SER A 300 -15.78 5.56 28.42
CA SER A 300 -14.86 6.27 29.35
C SER A 300 -13.41 6.22 28.88
N LEU A 301 -13.20 6.42 27.57
CA LEU A 301 -11.88 6.45 26.95
C LEU A 301 -11.46 7.90 26.73
N ARG A 302 -10.19 8.10 26.40
CA ARG A 302 -9.65 9.39 25.96
C ARG A 302 -8.92 9.20 24.63
N VAL A 303 -9.26 10.03 23.65
CA VAL A 303 -8.64 9.99 22.32
C VAL A 303 -7.77 11.23 22.12
N THR A 304 -6.45 11.06 22.25
CA THR A 304 -5.47 12.13 22.05
C THR A 304 -4.93 12.12 20.62
N ARG A 305 -5.04 13.24 19.92
CA ARG A 305 -4.55 13.40 18.55
C ARG A 305 -3.31 14.29 18.57
N TYR A 306 -2.14 13.70 18.30
CA TYR A 306 -0.89 14.46 18.21
C TYR A 306 -0.69 15.05 16.81
N SER A 307 -1.23 14.39 15.79
CA SER A 307 -1.29 14.89 14.42
C SER A 307 -2.43 14.21 13.65
N ARG A 308 -2.60 14.57 12.37
CA ARG A 308 -3.50 13.84 11.46
C ARG A 308 -3.17 12.35 11.36
N PHE A 309 -1.89 11.98 11.50
CA PHE A 309 -1.39 10.63 11.29
C PHE A 309 -0.99 9.92 12.60
N TRP A 310 -1.23 10.52 13.76
CA TRP A 310 -0.95 9.88 15.04
C TRP A 310 -2.10 10.13 16.01
N VAL A 311 -2.76 9.03 16.37
CA VAL A 311 -3.82 9.01 17.38
C VAL A 311 -3.48 7.99 18.47
N GLN A 312 -3.69 8.38 19.72
CA GLN A 312 -3.51 7.52 20.89
C GLN A 312 -4.83 7.40 21.66
N VAL A 313 -5.24 6.19 21.96
CA VAL A 313 -6.41 5.87 22.80
C VAL A 313 -5.92 5.42 24.17
N SER A 314 -6.42 6.02 25.24
CA SER A 314 -6.10 5.63 26.61
C SER A 314 -7.36 5.56 27.48
N ALA A 315 -7.23 5.07 28.70
CA ALA A 315 -8.31 5.18 29.68
C ALA A 315 -8.66 6.67 29.92
N GLY A 316 -9.95 6.98 29.98
CA GLY A 316 -10.45 8.26 30.43
C GLY A 316 -10.42 8.31 31.96
N HIS A 317 -9.97 9.43 32.53
CA HIS A 317 -10.13 9.64 33.96
C HIS A 317 -11.61 9.92 34.24
N ARG A 318 -12.25 9.11 35.10
CA ARG A 318 -13.54 9.48 35.67
C ARG A 318 -13.33 10.77 36.48
N ARG A 319 -14.04 11.83 36.12
CA ARG A 319 -14.28 12.96 37.01
C ARG A 319 -15.47 12.65 37.90
#